data_AF-A0A3D5F8E0-F1
#
_entry.id   AF-A0A3D5F8E0-F1
#
_cell.length_a   1.000
_cell.length_b   1.000
_cell.length_c   1.000
_cell.angle_alpha   90.00
_cell.angle_beta   90.00
_cell.angle_gamma   90.00
#
_symmetry.space_group_name_H-M   'P 1'
#
loop_
_entity.id
_entity.type
_entity.pdbx_description
1 polymer ?
#
loop_
_entity_poly.entity_id
_entity_poly.type
_entity_poly.pdbx_seq_one_letter_code
_entity_poly.pdbx_strand_id
1 'polypeptide(L)'
;GGFYEQNGWTLTQVTHTYFGADAITADVQPTWRWDSSLTPDKLGIVTVKPEALSIQGLQEYITYRANNKQDTSRYELALWRKVLQPVTVSVMLLMALSFIFGPLRSVTMGARIIMGVLTGFGFFITNEVFGPLSLVYNIPPVLGALLPSILFAAVAAALLSR
;
A
#
# COMPACT_ATOMS: atom_id res chain seq x y z
N GLY A 1 -20.40 -26.67 -8.16
CA GLY A 1 -19.82 -25.95 -6.99
C GLY A 1 -18.51 -26.61 -6.63
N GLY A 2 -17.71 -26.10 -5.69
CA GLY A 2 -16.43 -26.76 -5.34
C GLY A 2 -16.08 -26.57 -3.88
N PHE A 3 -15.61 -27.63 -3.22
CA PHE A 3 -15.17 -27.61 -1.83
C PHE A 3 -13.73 -28.14 -1.75
N TYR A 4 -12.91 -27.56 -0.86
CA TYR A 4 -11.51 -27.93 -0.69
C TYR A 4 -11.39 -28.99 0.40
N GLU A 5 -10.90 -30.18 0.05
CA GLU A 5 -10.78 -31.32 0.97
C GLU A 5 -9.46 -32.06 0.72
N GLN A 6 -8.73 -32.38 1.79
CA GLN A 6 -7.47 -33.16 1.74
C GLN A 6 -6.46 -32.68 0.68
N ASN A 7 -6.13 -31.38 0.68
CA ASN A 7 -5.10 -30.78 -0.16
C ASN A 7 -5.39 -30.78 -1.69
N GLY A 8 -6.66 -30.88 -2.09
CA GLY A 8 -7.12 -30.77 -3.47
C GLY A 8 -8.53 -30.19 -3.55
N TRP A 9 -8.94 -29.69 -4.72
CA TRP A 9 -10.29 -29.19 -4.94
C TRP A 9 -11.20 -30.31 -5.41
N THR A 10 -12.29 -30.55 -4.69
CA THR A 10 -13.36 -31.43 -5.16
C THR A 10 -14.44 -30.57 -5.80
N LEU A 11 -14.48 -30.59 -7.13
CA LEU A 11 -15.47 -29.87 -7.93
C LEU A 11 -16.68 -30.79 -8.18
N THR A 12 -17.88 -30.26 -7.98
CA THR A 12 -19.16 -30.94 -8.22
C THR A 12 -19.83 -30.36 -9.46
N GLN A 13 -20.33 -31.25 -10.32
CA GLN A 13 -20.90 -30.93 -11.64
C GLN A 13 -19.89 -30.22 -12.57
N VAL A 14 -18.83 -30.93 -12.93
CA VAL A 14 -17.83 -30.40 -13.87
C VAL A 14 -18.17 -30.87 -15.28
N THR A 15 -18.37 -29.91 -16.18
CA THR A 15 -18.46 -30.17 -17.62
C THR A 15 -17.06 -30.01 -18.21
N HIS A 16 -16.41 -31.11 -18.56
CA HIS A 16 -15.15 -31.11 -19.30
C HIS A 16 -15.46 -31.03 -20.79
N THR A 17 -15.17 -29.87 -21.39
CA THR A 17 -15.30 -29.69 -22.85
C THR A 17 -13.94 -29.86 -23.50
N TYR A 18 -13.74 -30.99 -24.19
CA TYR A 18 -12.56 -31.23 -25.01
C TYR A 18 -12.78 -30.63 -26.40
N PHE A 19 -11.93 -29.69 -26.79
CA PHE A 19 -11.92 -29.10 -28.11
C PHE A 19 -10.87 -29.83 -28.97
N GLY A 20 -11.32 -30.81 -29.77
CA GLY A 20 -10.51 -31.43 -30.82
C GLY A 20 -10.64 -30.67 -32.14
N ALA A 21 -9.72 -30.92 -33.08
CA ALA A 21 -9.69 -30.20 -34.37
C ALA A 21 -10.97 -30.33 -35.21
N ASP A 22 -11.73 -31.43 -35.05
CA ASP A 22 -12.95 -31.71 -35.86
C ASP A 22 -14.23 -31.95 -35.03
N ALA A 23 -14.17 -31.96 -33.70
CA ALA A 23 -15.37 -32.09 -32.85
C ALA A 23 -15.17 -31.59 -31.42
N ILE A 24 -16.23 -31.02 -30.86
CA ILE A 24 -16.33 -30.65 -29.45
C ILE A 24 -17.02 -31.79 -28.72
N THR A 25 -16.35 -32.42 -27.77
CA THR A 25 -16.94 -33.46 -26.90
C THR A 25 -17.00 -32.96 -25.47
N ALA A 26 -18.21 -32.96 -24.89
CA ALA A 26 -18.43 -32.57 -23.50
C ALA A 26 -18.70 -33.83 -22.67
N ASP A 27 -17.83 -34.11 -21.71
CA ASP A 27 -18.02 -35.15 -20.70
C ASP A 27 -18.46 -34.49 -19.39
N VAL A 28 -19.58 -34.94 -18.84
CA VAL A 28 -20.15 -34.38 -17.60
C VAL A 28 -19.83 -35.34 -16.48
N GLN A 29 -18.82 -34.99 -15.67
CA GLN A 29 -18.44 -35.81 -14.53
C GLN A 29 -19.07 -35.25 -13.24
N PRO A 30 -19.70 -36.11 -12.42
CA PRO A 30 -20.41 -35.68 -11.22
C PRO A 30 -19.46 -35.09 -10.17
N THR A 31 -18.24 -35.61 -10.09
CA THR A 31 -17.17 -35.12 -9.21
C THR A 31 -15.81 -35.22 -9.87
N TRP A 32 -15.01 -34.16 -9.79
CA TRP A 32 -13.63 -34.16 -10.26
C TRP A 32 -12.72 -33.60 -9.17
N ARG A 33 -11.64 -34.33 -8.87
CA ARG A 33 -10.60 -33.89 -7.95
C ARG A 33 -9.52 -33.16 -8.75
N TRP A 34 -9.48 -31.85 -8.59
CA TRP A 34 -8.48 -30.99 -9.21
C TRP A 34 -7.29 -30.82 -8.27
N ASP A 35 -6.23 -31.58 -8.54
CA ASP A 35 -4.95 -31.47 -7.85
C ASP A 35 -4.20 -30.25 -8.39
N SER A 36 -4.51 -29.08 -7.84
CA SER A 36 -3.93 -27.79 -8.21
C SER A 36 -3.18 -27.20 -7.01
N SER A 37 -2.09 -26.47 -7.26
CA SER A 37 -1.33 -25.74 -6.23
C SER A 37 -2.02 -24.45 -5.74
N LEU A 38 -3.30 -24.29 -6.07
CA LEU A 38 -4.14 -23.13 -5.79
C LEU A 38 -4.91 -23.36 -4.48
N THR A 39 -4.36 -22.98 -3.33
CA THR A 39 -5.07 -23.03 -2.04
C THR A 39 -6.19 -21.98 -1.95
N PRO A 40 -7.23 -22.16 -1.13
CA PRO A 40 -8.30 -21.18 -0.90
C PRO A 40 -7.80 -19.78 -0.54
N ASP A 41 -6.65 -19.70 0.14
CA ASP A 41 -5.95 -18.45 0.46
C ASP A 41 -5.54 -17.64 -0.79
N LYS A 42 -5.38 -18.29 -1.95
CA LYS A 42 -5.05 -17.65 -3.23
C LYS A 42 -6.27 -17.19 -4.02
N LEU A 43 -7.45 -17.76 -3.75
CA LEU A 43 -8.73 -17.34 -4.36
C LEU A 43 -9.38 -16.17 -3.61
N GLY A 44 -8.94 -15.92 -2.37
CA GLY A 44 -9.41 -14.84 -1.49
C GLY A 44 -8.62 -13.53 -1.55
N ILE A 45 -7.82 -13.25 -2.60
CA ILE A 45 -7.12 -11.96 -2.72
C ILE A 45 -7.74 -11.12 -3.84
N VAL A 46 -9.04 -10.87 -3.74
CA VAL A 46 -9.64 -9.67 -4.30
C VAL A 46 -9.42 -8.55 -3.28
N THR A 47 -8.39 -7.74 -3.55
CA THR A 47 -8.31 -6.33 -3.14
C THR A 47 -8.14 -6.04 -1.65
N VAL A 48 -7.27 -6.76 -0.93
CA VAL A 48 -6.72 -6.15 0.30
C VAL A 48 -5.69 -5.11 -0.15
N LYS A 49 -6.08 -3.83 -0.03
CA LYS A 49 -5.20 -2.68 -0.25
C LYS A 49 -3.89 -2.89 0.54
N PRO A 50 -2.69 -2.77 -0.08
CA PRO A 50 -1.40 -2.96 0.60
C PRO A 50 -1.31 -2.17 1.91
N GLU A 51 -1.97 -1.01 1.97
CA GLU A 51 -1.98 -0.11 3.11
C GLU A 51 -2.69 -0.71 4.36
N ALA A 52 -3.51 -1.75 4.19
CA ALA A 52 -4.24 -2.43 5.26
C ALA A 52 -3.45 -3.57 5.94
N LEU A 53 -2.33 -4.03 5.37
CA LEU A 53 -1.51 -5.11 5.92
C LEU A 53 -0.65 -4.62 7.10
N SER A 54 -0.47 -5.45 8.14
CA SER A 54 0.47 -5.14 9.23
C SER A 54 1.92 -5.04 8.70
N ILE A 55 2.85 -4.45 9.48
CA ILE A 55 4.26 -4.36 9.05
C ILE A 55 4.83 -5.76 8.78
N GLN A 56 4.51 -6.73 9.63
CA GLN A 56 4.91 -8.13 9.45
C GLN A 56 4.28 -8.74 8.19
N GLY A 57 2.99 -8.51 7.96
CA GLY A 57 2.31 -8.98 6.76
C GLY A 57 2.85 -8.34 5.48
N LEU A 58 3.28 -7.08 5.52
CA LEU A 58 3.96 -6.42 4.40
C LEU A 58 5.30 -7.07 4.09
N GLN A 59 6.11 -7.38 5.11
CA GLN A 59 7.39 -8.05 4.92
C GLN A 59 7.22 -9.44 4.29
N GLU A 60 6.32 -10.25 4.84
CA GLU A 60 6.04 -11.60 4.32
C GLU A 60 5.56 -11.55 2.86
N TYR A 61 4.70 -10.58 2.52
CA TYR A 61 4.19 -10.42 1.15
C TYR A 61 5.25 -9.90 0.18
N ILE A 62 6.14 -9.01 0.62
CA ILE A 62 7.31 -8.57 -0.15
C ILE A 62 8.21 -9.78 -0.45
N THR A 63 8.53 -10.60 0.56
CA THR A 63 9.33 -11.81 0.37
C THR A 63 8.67 -12.80 -0.59
N TYR A 64 7.36 -13.01 -0.47
CA TYR A 64 6.61 -13.85 -1.39
C TYR A 64 6.65 -13.34 -2.84
N ARG A 65 6.37 -12.05 -3.08
CA ARG A 65 6.39 -11.44 -4.43
C ARG A 65 7.79 -11.38 -5.03
N ALA A 66 8.82 -11.08 -4.22
CA ALA A 66 10.22 -11.07 -4.63
C ALA A 66 10.67 -12.44 -5.14
N ASN A 67 10.31 -13.52 -4.42
CA ASN A 67 10.58 -14.89 -4.83
C ASN A 67 9.89 -15.27 -6.15
N ASN A 68 8.78 -14.60 -6.48
CA ASN A 68 8.05 -14.77 -7.74
C ASN A 68 8.49 -13.77 -8.84
N LYS A 69 9.56 -12.98 -8.64
CA LYS A 69 10.07 -11.94 -9.56
C LYS A 69 9.03 -10.88 -9.95
N GLN A 70 8.11 -10.57 -9.05
CA GLN A 70 7.08 -9.55 -9.25
C GLN A 70 7.49 -8.22 -8.60
N ASP A 71 6.93 -7.12 -9.09
CA ASP A 71 7.22 -5.77 -8.56
C ASP A 71 6.75 -5.64 -7.09
N THR A 72 7.70 -5.42 -6.19
CA THR A 72 7.51 -5.23 -4.75
C THR A 72 7.46 -3.77 -4.34
N SER A 73 7.77 -2.84 -5.25
CA SER A 73 8.06 -1.44 -4.94
C SER A 73 6.90 -0.74 -4.22
N ARG A 74 5.66 -1.05 -4.60
CA ARG A 74 4.45 -0.51 -3.95
C ARG A 74 4.28 -0.98 -2.50
N TYR A 75 4.62 -2.24 -2.21
CA TYR A 75 4.52 -2.81 -0.86
C TYR A 75 5.66 -2.32 0.02
N GLU A 76 6.86 -2.19 -0.55
CA GLU A 76 8.00 -1.56 0.11
C GLU A 76 7.69 -0.11 0.48
N LEU A 77 7.10 0.67 -0.43
CA LEU A 77 6.66 2.04 -0.16
C LEU A 77 5.68 2.09 1.02
N ALA A 78 4.69 1.19 1.05
CA ALA A 78 3.73 1.11 2.14
C ALA A 78 4.39 0.74 3.48
N LEU A 79 5.36 -0.18 3.46
CA LEU A 79 6.16 -0.56 4.63
C LEU A 79 6.93 0.64 5.17
N TRP A 80 7.66 1.35 4.30
CA TRP A 80 8.44 2.51 4.70
C TRP A 80 7.56 3.64 5.20
N ARG A 81 6.41 3.91 4.57
CA ARG A 81 5.42 4.86 5.10
C ARG A 81 4.96 4.51 6.52
N LYS A 82 4.72 3.22 6.82
CA LYS A 82 4.34 2.77 8.18
C LYS A 82 5.49 2.91 9.18
N VAL A 83 6.67 2.45 8.82
CA VAL A 83 7.86 2.50 9.69
C VAL A 83 8.24 3.95 10.02
N LEU A 84 8.11 4.86 9.05
CA LEU A 84 8.45 6.28 9.19
C LEU A 84 7.32 7.13 9.75
N GLN A 85 6.16 6.55 10.05
CA GLN A 85 5.02 7.28 10.60
C GLN A 85 5.35 8.09 11.86
N PRO A 86 6.13 7.59 12.84
CA PRO A 86 6.54 8.38 14.01
C PRO A 86 7.39 9.60 13.64
N VAL A 87 8.25 9.48 12.62
CA VAL A 87 9.08 10.58 12.12
C VAL A 87 8.18 11.66 11.51
N THR A 88 7.22 11.25 10.68
CA THR A 88 6.23 12.16 10.09
C THR A 88 5.45 12.92 11.15
N VAL A 89 4.97 12.25 12.21
CA VAL A 89 4.29 12.92 13.33
C VAL A 89 5.21 13.92 14.02
N SER A 90 6.47 13.57 14.26
CA SER A 90 7.45 14.46 14.87
C SER A 90 7.69 15.72 14.04
N VAL A 91 7.80 15.58 12.72
CA VAL A 91 7.93 16.71 11.78
C VAL A 91 6.69 17.61 11.82
N MET A 92 5.48 17.03 11.83
CA MET A 92 4.24 17.80 11.89
C MET A 92 4.12 18.59 13.20
N LEU A 93 4.54 18.00 14.32
CA LEU A 93 4.63 18.68 15.62
C LEU A 93 5.65 19.83 15.58
N LEU A 94 6.84 19.60 15.02
CA LEU A 94 7.87 20.62 14.87
C LEU A 94 7.39 21.79 14.00
N MET A 95 6.66 21.51 12.94
CA MET A 95 6.04 22.53 12.09
C MET A 95 4.97 23.33 12.83
N ALA A 96 4.11 22.66 13.61
CA ALA A 96 3.13 23.35 14.45
C ALA A 96 3.80 24.28 15.47
N LEU A 97 4.91 23.84 16.09
CA LEU A 97 5.71 24.68 16.98
C LEU A 97 6.31 25.88 16.23
N SER A 98 6.86 25.65 15.05
CA SER A 98 7.48 26.70 14.23
C SER A 98 6.47 27.78 13.83
N PHE A 99 5.23 27.38 13.56
CA PHE A 99 4.12 28.31 13.33
C PHE A 99 3.80 29.16 14.55
N ILE A 100 3.70 28.55 15.74
CA ILE A 100 3.41 29.25 16.99
C ILE A 100 4.48 30.30 17.30
N PHE A 101 5.76 29.95 17.14
CA PHE A 101 6.89 30.84 17.46
C PHE A 101 7.22 31.85 16.37
N GLY A 102 6.98 31.51 15.09
CA GLY A 102 7.26 32.39 13.97
C GLY A 102 6.04 33.22 13.54
N PRO A 103 5.48 33.02 12.33
CA PRO A 103 4.51 33.95 11.74
C PRO A 103 3.17 34.03 12.48
N LEU A 104 2.77 32.98 13.20
CA LEU A 104 1.44 32.91 13.82
C LEU A 104 1.39 33.39 15.28
N ARG A 105 2.46 34.06 15.75
CA ARG A 105 2.52 34.59 17.11
C ARG A 105 1.37 35.55 17.44
N SER A 106 0.95 36.40 16.50
CA SER A 106 -0.03 37.48 16.70
C SER A 106 -1.39 37.28 16.02
N VAL A 107 -1.71 36.08 15.53
CA VAL A 107 -2.98 35.79 14.81
C VAL A 107 -4.00 35.09 15.68
N THR A 108 -5.27 35.19 15.28
CA THR A 108 -6.40 34.58 15.98
C THR A 108 -6.32 33.05 16.00
N MET A 109 -6.96 32.42 16.99
CA MET A 109 -7.05 30.96 17.07
C MET A 109 -7.65 30.33 15.81
N GLY A 110 -8.69 30.95 15.22
CA GLY A 110 -9.29 30.46 13.98
C GLY A 110 -8.32 30.42 12.80
N ALA A 111 -7.49 31.46 12.63
CA ALA A 111 -6.47 31.49 11.59
C ALA A 111 -5.40 30.39 11.78
N ARG A 112 -5.02 30.11 13.04
CA ARG A 112 -4.09 29.00 13.36
C ARG A 112 -4.65 27.64 12.97
N ILE A 113 -5.93 27.39 13.24
CA ILE A 113 -6.60 26.14 12.87
C ILE A 113 -6.63 25.98 11.34
N ILE A 114 -7.06 27.02 10.62
CA ILE A 114 -7.13 26.98 9.14
C ILE A 114 -5.75 26.72 8.54
N MET A 115 -4.71 27.43 8.99
CA MET A 115 -3.33 27.21 8.53
C MET A 115 -2.84 25.79 8.84
N GLY A 116 -3.15 25.25 10.03
CA GLY A 116 -2.85 23.88 10.39
C GLY A 116 -3.51 22.87 9.44
N VAL A 117 -4.79 23.07 9.13
CA VAL A 117 -5.53 22.20 8.19
C VAL A 117 -4.95 22.31 6.78
N LEU A 118 -4.70 23.52 6.27
CA LEU A 118 -4.12 23.72 4.95
C LEU A 118 -2.74 23.09 4.82
N THR A 119 -1.91 23.23 5.86
CA THR A 119 -0.56 22.67 5.88
C THR A 119 -0.61 21.15 6.00
N GLY A 120 -1.52 20.61 6.83
CA GLY A 120 -1.80 19.18 6.94
C GLY A 120 -2.25 18.57 5.62
N PHE A 121 -3.14 19.24 4.92
CA PHE A 121 -3.60 18.84 3.60
C PHE A 121 -2.49 18.94 2.55
N GLY A 122 -1.67 19.98 2.60
CA GLY A 122 -0.48 20.12 1.76
C GLY A 122 0.52 18.98 1.97
N PHE A 123 0.76 18.57 3.22
CA PHE A 123 1.57 17.41 3.53
C PHE A 123 0.96 16.13 2.97
N PHE A 124 -0.35 15.93 3.14
CA PHE A 124 -1.06 14.77 2.61
C PHE A 124 -0.93 14.67 1.09
N ILE A 125 -1.19 15.76 0.36
CA ILE A 125 -1.02 15.80 -1.10
C ILE A 125 0.41 15.51 -1.48
N THR A 126 1.38 16.16 -0.82
CA THR A 126 2.81 15.94 -1.09
C THR A 126 3.15 14.47 -0.91
N ASN A 127 2.75 13.86 0.21
CA ASN A 127 3.00 12.45 0.46
C ASN A 127 2.37 11.56 -0.61
N GLU A 128 1.15 11.85 -1.04
CA GLU A 128 0.44 11.05 -2.04
C GLU A 128 0.95 11.25 -3.47
N VAL A 129 1.56 12.39 -3.78
CA VAL A 129 2.21 12.65 -5.06
C VAL A 129 3.60 12.01 -5.12
N PHE A 130 4.43 12.18 -4.08
CA PHE A 130 5.80 11.67 -4.06
C PHE A 130 5.88 10.13 -4.03
N GLY A 131 4.86 9.46 -3.49
CA GLY A 131 4.77 8.00 -3.48
C GLY A 131 4.82 7.38 -4.89
N PRO A 132 3.77 7.58 -5.73
CA PRO A 132 3.75 7.09 -7.10
C PRO A 132 4.89 7.62 -7.98
N LEU A 133 5.31 8.89 -7.79
CA LEU A 133 6.46 9.43 -8.53
C LEU A 133 7.73 8.64 -8.26
N SER A 134 7.99 8.24 -7.00
CA SER A 134 9.17 7.42 -6.69
C SER A 134 9.17 6.09 -7.44
N LEU A 135 8.00 5.47 -7.59
CA LEU A 135 7.84 4.21 -8.30
C LEU A 135 8.06 4.38 -9.81
N VAL A 136 7.47 5.43 -10.42
CA VAL A 136 7.59 5.69 -11.86
C VAL A 136 9.02 6.04 -12.26
N TYR A 137 9.75 6.76 -11.41
CA TYR A 137 11.13 7.16 -11.65
C TYR A 137 12.18 6.14 -11.17
N ASN A 138 11.77 4.94 -10.72
CA ASN A 138 12.68 3.93 -10.15
C ASN A 138 13.55 4.46 -8.99
N ILE A 139 13.03 5.44 -8.25
CA ILE A 139 13.66 5.95 -7.04
C ILE A 139 13.37 4.95 -5.91
N PRO A 140 14.35 4.65 -5.02
CA PRO A 140 14.11 3.79 -3.87
C PRO A 140 12.84 4.19 -3.09
N PRO A 141 11.91 3.26 -2.82
CA PRO A 141 10.64 3.54 -2.13
C PRO A 141 10.80 4.25 -0.78
N VAL A 142 11.92 4.00 -0.09
CA VAL A 142 12.34 4.68 1.14
C VAL A 142 12.37 6.20 0.96
N LEU A 143 12.98 6.67 -0.13
CA LEU A 143 13.09 8.09 -0.43
C LEU A 143 11.73 8.66 -0.78
N GLY A 144 10.91 7.93 -1.55
CA GLY A 144 9.52 8.32 -1.82
C GLY A 144 8.70 8.57 -0.56
N ALA A 145 8.93 7.79 0.50
CA ALA A 145 8.27 7.97 1.80
C ALA A 145 8.91 9.07 2.67
N LEU A 146 10.21 9.33 2.55
CA LEU A 146 10.94 10.31 3.36
C LEU A 146 10.86 11.74 2.83
N LEU A 147 10.84 11.92 1.51
CA LEU A 147 10.93 13.23 0.85
C LEU A 147 9.90 14.26 1.37
N PRO A 148 8.61 13.91 1.55
CA PRO A 148 7.63 14.83 2.12
C PRO A 148 8.02 15.30 3.53
N SER A 149 8.46 14.37 4.39
CA SER A 149 8.86 14.69 5.77
C SER A 149 10.11 15.57 5.81
N ILE A 150 11.09 15.32 4.93
CA ILE A 150 12.30 16.16 4.83
C ILE A 150 11.95 17.58 4.36
N LEU A 151 11.10 17.70 3.33
CA LEU A 151 10.65 18.98 2.80
C LEU A 151 9.98 19.82 3.91
N PHE A 152 9.04 19.22 4.63
CA PHE A 152 8.29 19.89 5.68
C PHE A 152 9.16 20.22 6.91
N ALA A 153 10.10 19.35 7.26
CA ALA A 153 11.09 19.62 8.31
C ALA A 153 11.98 20.82 7.94
N ALA A 154 12.43 20.91 6.68
CA ALA A 154 13.23 22.04 6.20
C ALA A 154 12.46 23.36 6.25
N VAL A 155 11.19 23.35 5.83
CA VAL A 155 10.30 24.53 5.92
C VAL A 155 10.11 24.95 7.38
N ALA A 156 9.86 24.01 8.27
CA ALA A 156 9.67 24.28 9.68
C ALA A 156 10.95 24.87 10.33
N ALA A 157 12.13 24.29 10.04
CA ALA A 157 13.40 24.83 10.50
C ALA A 157 13.66 26.26 9.98
N ALA A 158 13.36 26.53 8.71
CA ALA A 158 13.49 27.86 8.13
C ALA A 158 12.58 28.89 8.82
N LEU A 159 11.36 28.50 9.19
CA LEU A 159 10.43 29.35 9.93
C LEU A 159 10.85 29.59 11.38
N LEU A 160 11.48 28.61 12.02
CA LEU A 160 12.00 28.75 13.38
C LEU A 160 13.23 29.66 13.45
N SER A 161 14.04 29.67 12.38
CA SER A 161 15.25 30.50 12.28
C SER A 161 14.99 31.99 11.98
N ARG A 162 13.72 32.38 11.82
CA ARG A 162 13.28 33.76 11.54
C ARG A 162 12.57 34.35 12.75
#